data_AF-A0A534JVP4-F1
#
_entry.id   AF-A0A534JVP4-F1
#
_cell.length_a   1.000
_cell.length_b   1.000
_cell.length_c   1.000
_cell.angle_alpha   90.00
_cell.angle_beta   90.00
_cell.angle_gamma   90.00
#
_symmetry.space_group_name_H-M   'P 1'
#
loop_
_entity.id
_entity.type
_entity.pdbx_description
1 polymer ?
#
loop_
_entity_poly.entity_id
_entity_poly.type
_entity_poly.pdbx_seq_one_letter_code
_entity_poly.pdbx_strand_id
1 'polypeptide(L)'
;MGRRNVDRRGRGLRARAACRAASCGGGRRPPRETEGLLGIPAERTVRQSSGGRFRPPRIARARPECGEPPGALRGPSVAAIHTGARRAGHRRRGLCERRRGPRARNGGLARRPFLQHDSGGCTRLSSFQLSPLPLPGDASEPVARVRGGPAMRLVRFSAAGSSPRLGAAIGPWDRWEWVVDLAAADPEIPYETVAFIDACPGLKGDTWERTLRVLSEAGRIGTEVPPWAFRPPDVRLHPPIVPRLLRDFLAFRAHVARTRAAAWTAIPPEWDLLPAYYNGNHLNIAGTGDAIPPMRFETFEGGSAKIVPSTKMDYEAEIGFVLGQGGRDIPAAKASEHLFGVTIFNDFSARDIQMAAGKIGMGPAPGKDWANALGPCIVTRDEFGELRDQSVVVRVNNEERLRDRYRTMVFENPWVPAGQRALWSFPEMVECLSRIQPIQAGEVWGSGTIPGGCELERGDRARYLKPGDRVEIEIEGIGILANSIAPA
;
A
#
# COMPACT_ATOMS: atom_id res chain seq x y z
N MET A 1 -8.26 -56.13 48.03
CA MET A 1 -7.97 -57.55 47.72
C MET A 1 -6.97 -57.61 46.56
N GLY A 2 -5.92 -58.45 46.68
CA GLY A 2 -5.03 -59.00 45.62
C GLY A 2 -4.45 -58.02 44.57
N ARG A 3 -3.18 -57.57 44.56
CA ARG A 3 -1.87 -58.23 44.47
C ARG A 3 -1.65 -59.13 43.23
N ARG A 4 -0.50 -58.88 42.57
CA ARG A 4 0.37 -59.76 41.73
C ARG A 4 0.05 -59.82 40.22
N ASN A 5 1.00 -59.88 39.28
CA ASN A 5 2.47 -59.80 39.27
C ASN A 5 2.96 -59.95 37.80
N VAL A 6 4.17 -59.41 37.49
CA VAL A 6 5.29 -60.05 36.74
C VAL A 6 5.09 -60.29 35.22
N ASP A 7 6.06 -60.17 34.30
CA ASP A 7 7.44 -59.67 34.19
C ASP A 7 7.94 -60.09 32.78
N ARG A 8 9.13 -59.61 32.41
CA ARG A 8 10.12 -60.07 31.41
C ARG A 8 10.07 -59.35 30.06
N ARG A 9 10.97 -58.38 29.79
CA ARG A 9 12.43 -58.44 29.56
C ARG A 9 12.85 -59.21 28.30
N GLY A 10 13.43 -58.49 27.34
CA GLY A 10 14.85 -58.64 27.06
C GLY A 10 15.32 -58.74 25.59
N ARG A 11 16.35 -57.92 25.31
CA ARG A 11 17.42 -58.07 24.30
C ARG A 11 16.99 -57.81 22.85
N GLY A 12 17.60 -56.92 22.05
CA GLY A 12 18.95 -56.38 22.03
C GLY A 12 19.76 -57.08 20.93
N LEU A 13 20.17 -56.35 19.87
CA LEU A 13 21.45 -56.52 19.15
C LEU A 13 21.63 -55.50 18.02
N ARG A 14 22.82 -54.91 17.99
CA ARG A 14 23.41 -54.08 16.95
C ARG A 14 24.00 -54.96 15.86
N ALA A 15 24.08 -54.46 14.62
CA ALA A 15 25.19 -54.79 13.72
C ALA A 15 25.44 -53.66 12.70
N ARG A 16 26.71 -53.23 12.64
CA ARG A 16 27.34 -52.42 11.58
C ARG A 16 28.17 -53.36 10.68
N ALA A 17 28.24 -53.08 9.38
CA ALA A 17 29.39 -53.25 8.46
C ALA A 17 28.92 -52.77 7.07
N ALA A 18 29.48 -51.82 6.31
CA ALA A 18 30.84 -51.39 5.95
C ALA A 18 31.52 -52.18 4.79
N CYS A 19 31.75 -51.45 3.67
CA CYS A 19 32.79 -51.61 2.62
C CYS A 19 32.65 -52.77 1.61
N ARG A 20 32.93 -52.70 0.29
CA ARG A 20 33.83 -51.94 -0.65
C ARG A 20 33.24 -52.05 -2.09
N ALA A 21 33.23 -51.02 -2.94
CA ALA A 21 34.24 -50.53 -3.92
C ALA A 21 34.58 -51.45 -5.15
N ALA A 22 34.21 -50.99 -6.37
CA ALA A 22 34.88 -51.15 -7.69
C ALA A 22 33.93 -50.62 -8.81
N SER A 23 34.10 -49.41 -9.37
CA SER A 23 34.98 -48.96 -10.48
C SER A 23 34.46 -49.19 -11.92
N CYS A 24 34.20 -48.05 -12.58
CA CYS A 24 34.44 -47.71 -14.00
C CYS A 24 33.61 -48.34 -15.14
N GLY A 25 32.77 -47.51 -15.77
CA GLY A 25 32.26 -47.66 -17.13
C GLY A 25 31.77 -46.30 -17.64
N GLY A 26 32.46 -45.74 -18.63
CA GLY A 26 32.28 -44.35 -19.08
C GLY A 26 31.00 -44.07 -19.85
N GLY A 27 30.40 -42.91 -19.57
CA GLY A 27 29.34 -42.28 -20.35
C GLY A 27 29.52 -40.77 -20.32
N ARG A 28 29.77 -40.17 -21.49
CA ARG A 28 30.10 -38.75 -21.69
C ARG A 28 29.01 -37.84 -21.10
N ARG A 29 29.41 -36.93 -20.20
CA ARG A 29 28.58 -35.79 -19.75
C ARG A 29 28.69 -34.66 -20.78
N PRO A 30 27.59 -33.98 -21.16
CA PRO A 30 27.67 -32.77 -21.98
C PRO A 30 28.25 -31.60 -21.13
N PRO A 31 28.87 -30.59 -21.77
CA PRO A 31 29.47 -29.48 -21.04
C PRO A 31 28.40 -28.63 -20.36
N ARG A 32 28.75 -28.10 -19.19
CA ARG A 32 28.03 -27.01 -18.52
C ARG A 32 28.26 -25.75 -19.34
N GLU A 33 27.21 -25.25 -20.00
CA GLU A 33 27.20 -23.87 -20.49
C GLU A 33 26.71 -22.96 -19.37
N THR A 34 27.64 -22.13 -18.91
CA THR A 34 27.38 -20.87 -18.22
C THR A 34 27.06 -19.82 -19.28
N GLU A 35 25.81 -19.35 -19.35
CA GLU A 35 25.45 -18.13 -20.08
C GLU A 35 25.02 -17.04 -19.10
N GLY A 36 25.58 -15.84 -19.33
CA GLY A 36 25.40 -14.66 -18.50
C GLY A 36 24.13 -13.86 -18.80
N LEU A 37 23.94 -12.84 -17.96
CA LEU A 37 22.90 -11.81 -17.98
C LEU A 37 22.44 -11.38 -19.39
N LEU A 38 21.11 -11.38 -19.58
CA LEU A 38 20.33 -10.74 -20.67
C LEU A 38 20.24 -11.47 -22.02
N GLY A 39 19.86 -12.75 -22.01
CA GLY A 39 19.66 -13.59 -23.22
C GLY A 39 18.79 -13.01 -24.35
N ILE A 40 19.43 -12.38 -25.34
CA ILE A 40 18.87 -12.05 -26.66
C ILE A 40 19.69 -12.78 -27.72
N PRO A 41 19.12 -13.70 -28.51
CA PRO A 41 19.80 -14.29 -29.67
C PRO A 41 19.87 -13.31 -30.85
N ALA A 42 21.02 -13.33 -31.54
CA ALA A 42 21.35 -12.50 -32.70
C ALA A 42 20.45 -12.76 -33.94
N GLU A 43 20.21 -11.69 -34.70
CA GLU A 43 19.43 -11.66 -35.94
C GLU A 43 19.89 -12.71 -36.97
N ARG A 44 18.94 -13.50 -37.49
CA ARG A 44 19.15 -14.32 -38.70
C ARG A 44 18.95 -13.46 -39.95
N THR A 45 20.01 -13.32 -40.73
CA THR A 45 20.01 -12.74 -42.07
C THR A 45 19.13 -13.59 -43.00
N VAL A 46 18.01 -13.03 -43.48
CA VAL A 46 17.20 -13.67 -44.52
C VAL A 46 17.78 -13.32 -45.89
N ARG A 47 18.22 -14.35 -46.62
CA ARG A 47 18.62 -14.27 -48.02
C ARG A 47 17.45 -13.76 -48.86
N GLN A 48 17.73 -12.80 -49.74
CA GLN A 48 16.85 -12.39 -50.83
C GLN A 48 16.57 -13.58 -51.76
N SER A 49 15.29 -13.85 -52.01
CA SER A 49 14.84 -14.54 -53.22
C SER A 49 13.62 -13.82 -53.79
N SER A 50 13.73 -13.56 -55.08
CA SER A 50 12.85 -12.80 -55.98
C SER A 50 11.43 -13.34 -56.15
N GLY A 51 10.49 -12.42 -56.37
CA GLY A 51 9.37 -12.62 -57.31
C GLY A 51 7.98 -12.80 -56.69
N GLY A 52 7.08 -11.83 -56.91
CA GLY A 52 5.64 -12.00 -56.74
C GLY A 52 4.92 -10.76 -56.21
N ARG A 53 4.37 -9.92 -57.10
CA ARG A 53 3.47 -8.82 -56.71
C ARG A 53 2.11 -9.39 -56.28
N PHE A 54 1.75 -9.24 -55.01
CA PHE A 54 0.40 -9.50 -54.52
C PHE A 54 -0.21 -8.16 -54.04
N ARG A 55 -1.31 -7.72 -54.66
CA ARG A 55 -2.09 -6.55 -54.23
C ARG A 55 -3.18 -7.01 -53.23
N PRO A 56 -3.37 -6.36 -52.07
CA PRO A 56 -4.49 -6.66 -51.20
C PRO A 56 -5.79 -6.00 -51.73
N PRO A 57 -6.97 -6.57 -51.47
CA PRO A 57 -8.25 -6.00 -51.90
C PRO A 57 -8.64 -4.80 -51.04
N ARG A 58 -9.29 -3.81 -51.67
CA ARG A 58 -9.91 -2.66 -51.01
C ARG A 58 -11.15 -3.12 -50.24
N ILE A 59 -11.14 -2.99 -48.92
CA ILE A 59 -12.35 -3.13 -48.09
C ILE A 59 -13.08 -1.78 -48.10
N ALA A 60 -14.28 -1.77 -48.65
CA ALA A 60 -15.19 -0.63 -48.60
C ALA A 60 -15.72 -0.48 -47.16
N ARG A 61 -15.50 0.68 -46.53
CA ARG A 61 -16.14 1.04 -45.26
C ARG A 61 -17.48 1.69 -45.54
N ALA A 62 -18.57 1.03 -45.14
CA ALA A 62 -19.85 1.68 -44.90
C ALA A 62 -19.74 2.54 -43.63
N ARG A 63 -20.23 3.78 -43.68
CA ARG A 63 -20.36 4.66 -42.51
C ARG A 63 -21.62 4.25 -41.72
N PRO A 64 -21.57 4.10 -40.38
CA PRO A 64 -22.78 4.13 -39.58
C PRO A 64 -23.24 5.59 -39.39
N GLU A 65 -24.52 5.83 -39.59
CA GLU A 65 -25.20 7.09 -39.27
C GLU A 65 -25.26 7.28 -37.74
N CYS A 66 -24.83 8.43 -37.26
CA CYS A 66 -25.03 8.84 -35.87
C CYS A 66 -26.44 9.43 -35.71
N GLY A 67 -27.31 8.76 -34.96
CA GLY A 67 -28.57 9.34 -34.50
C GLY A 67 -28.36 10.36 -33.38
N GLU A 68 -29.09 11.47 -33.44
CA GLU A 68 -29.10 12.51 -32.41
C GLU A 68 -29.74 12.03 -31.09
N PRO A 69 -29.26 12.48 -29.92
CA PRO A 69 -29.97 12.31 -28.66
C PRO A 69 -30.97 13.48 -28.42
N PRO A 70 -32.10 13.25 -27.74
CA PRO A 70 -33.09 14.30 -27.49
C PRO A 70 -32.70 15.22 -26.32
N GLY A 71 -32.69 16.52 -26.61
CA GLY A 71 -33.19 17.64 -25.78
C GLY A 71 -32.65 17.83 -24.35
N ALA A 72 -31.67 18.73 -24.19
CA ALA A 72 -31.38 19.41 -22.92
C ALA A 72 -31.72 20.91 -23.01
N LEU A 73 -32.34 21.43 -21.96
CA LEU A 73 -32.88 22.78 -21.78
C LEU A 73 -31.80 23.88 -21.82
N ARG A 74 -32.17 25.03 -22.39
CA ARG A 74 -31.32 26.22 -22.62
C ARG A 74 -31.13 27.07 -21.37
N GLY A 75 -29.90 27.53 -21.12
CA GLY A 75 -29.57 28.75 -20.36
C GLY A 75 -28.90 29.80 -21.27
N PRO A 76 -28.97 31.11 -20.98
CA PRO A 76 -28.62 32.14 -21.95
C PRO A 76 -27.11 32.45 -22.04
N SER A 77 -26.71 32.81 -23.26
CA SER A 77 -25.35 33.13 -23.73
C SER A 77 -24.93 34.57 -23.38
N VAL A 78 -23.66 34.78 -23.04
CA VAL A 78 -23.01 36.09 -23.02
C VAL A 78 -22.01 36.20 -24.19
N ALA A 79 -22.14 37.30 -24.94
CA ALA A 79 -21.49 37.58 -26.20
C ALA A 79 -20.02 38.04 -26.07
N ALA A 80 -19.23 37.72 -27.09
CA ALA A 80 -17.88 38.23 -27.33
C ALA A 80 -17.92 39.69 -27.81
N ILE A 81 -16.92 40.49 -27.40
CA ILE A 81 -16.69 41.85 -27.93
C ILE A 81 -15.28 41.98 -28.48
N HIS A 82 -15.23 42.55 -29.69
CA HIS A 82 -14.07 42.84 -30.52
C HIS A 82 -13.15 43.97 -29.99
N THR A 83 -11.92 43.89 -30.48
CA THR A 83 -10.82 44.87 -30.46
C THR A 83 -11.12 46.20 -31.15
N GLY A 84 -10.55 47.30 -30.64
CA GLY A 84 -10.43 48.59 -31.34
C GLY A 84 -9.46 49.56 -30.65
N ALA A 85 -8.38 49.94 -31.35
CA ALA A 85 -7.26 50.76 -30.89
C ALA A 85 -7.51 52.28 -30.96
N ARG A 86 -6.85 53.09 -30.11
CA ARG A 86 -6.36 54.46 -30.42
C ARG A 86 -5.13 54.86 -29.59
N ARG A 87 -4.30 55.72 -30.20
CA ARG A 87 -2.93 56.17 -29.83
C ARG A 87 -2.86 57.46 -29.00
N ALA A 88 -1.64 57.73 -28.51
CA ALA A 88 -0.94 59.00 -28.16
C ALA A 88 -0.89 59.35 -26.66
N GLY A 89 0.21 59.82 -26.04
CA GLY A 89 1.57 60.14 -26.49
C GLY A 89 2.44 60.69 -25.34
N HIS A 90 3.76 60.52 -25.47
CA HIS A 90 4.91 61.28 -24.92
C HIS A 90 5.09 61.62 -23.41
N ARG A 91 6.22 61.17 -22.80
CA ARG A 91 7.47 61.91 -22.43
C ARG A 91 8.33 61.01 -21.49
N ARG A 92 9.47 60.43 -21.91
CA ARG A 92 10.91 60.86 -21.89
C ARG A 92 11.62 60.99 -20.52
N ARG A 93 12.79 60.29 -20.45
CA ARG A 93 14.07 60.45 -19.66
C ARG A 93 14.29 59.39 -18.56
N GLY A 94 15.42 58.68 -18.42
CA GLY A 94 16.74 58.60 -19.10
C GLY A 94 17.36 57.18 -18.90
N LEU A 95 18.16 56.61 -19.82
CA LEU A 95 19.65 56.65 -19.92
C LEU A 95 20.36 56.44 -18.57
N CYS A 96 21.29 55.52 -18.31
CA CYS A 96 22.38 54.82 -19.04
C CYS A 96 22.68 53.50 -18.24
N GLU A 97 23.44 52.48 -18.62
CA GLU A 97 24.48 52.30 -19.62
C GLU A 97 24.76 50.79 -19.86
N ARG A 98 25.36 50.50 -21.01
CA ARG A 98 25.73 49.18 -21.53
C ARG A 98 27.12 48.76 -21.02
N ARG A 99 27.39 47.45 -20.93
CA ARG A 99 28.65 46.89 -21.45
C ARG A 99 28.43 45.59 -22.21
N ARG A 100 29.09 45.53 -23.37
CA ARG A 100 29.06 44.51 -24.42
C ARG A 100 30.01 43.36 -24.07
N GLY A 101 29.66 42.13 -24.45
CA GLY A 101 30.61 41.01 -24.54
C GLY A 101 31.49 41.09 -25.80
N PRO A 102 32.23 40.01 -26.11
CA PRO A 102 32.62 39.70 -27.48
C PRO A 102 32.11 38.33 -27.98
N ARG A 103 32.09 38.25 -29.31
CA ARG A 103 31.35 37.37 -30.22
C ARG A 103 31.81 35.90 -30.28
N ALA A 104 30.87 35.09 -30.75
CA ALA A 104 31.00 33.72 -31.22
C ALA A 104 31.92 33.54 -32.45
N ARG A 105 32.41 32.31 -32.62
CA ARG A 105 32.75 31.70 -33.92
C ARG A 105 32.07 30.33 -34.05
N ASN A 106 31.58 30.07 -35.26
CA ASN A 106 30.86 28.89 -35.74
C ASN A 106 31.69 27.60 -35.70
N GLY A 107 31.02 26.45 -35.57
CA GLY A 107 31.51 25.18 -36.08
C GLY A 107 30.89 23.93 -35.46
N GLY A 108 30.06 23.21 -36.22
CA GLY A 108 29.91 21.76 -36.09
C GLY A 108 28.81 21.22 -35.15
N LEU A 109 27.66 20.89 -35.73
CA LEU A 109 26.73 19.89 -35.17
C LEU A 109 27.43 18.53 -35.15
N ALA A 110 27.95 18.11 -33.99
CA ALA A 110 28.35 16.74 -33.73
C ALA A 110 27.36 16.11 -32.73
N ARG A 111 26.66 15.08 -33.20
CA ARG A 111 25.80 14.20 -32.39
C ARG A 111 26.64 13.62 -31.25
N ARG A 112 26.22 13.82 -29.99
CA ARG A 112 26.83 13.14 -28.84
C ARG A 112 26.39 11.67 -28.85
N PRO A 113 27.32 10.71 -28.77
CA PRO A 113 26.95 9.30 -28.71
C PRO A 113 26.33 8.97 -27.35
N PHE A 114 25.32 8.10 -27.44
CA PHE A 114 24.73 7.34 -26.36
C PHE A 114 25.85 6.65 -25.57
N LEU A 115 25.76 6.62 -24.23
CA LEU A 115 26.73 5.98 -23.34
C LEU A 115 26.89 4.49 -23.71
N GLN A 116 27.94 4.18 -24.46
CA GLN A 116 28.51 2.84 -24.60
C GLN A 116 29.44 2.60 -23.42
N HIS A 117 29.20 1.54 -22.66
CA HIS A 117 30.13 1.07 -21.65
C HIS A 117 31.35 0.44 -22.32
N ASP A 118 32.54 0.99 -22.05
CA ASP A 118 33.81 0.33 -22.33
C ASP A 118 33.96 -0.90 -21.43
N SER A 119 34.18 -2.05 -22.06
CA SER A 119 34.52 -3.30 -21.42
C SER A 119 36.05 -3.46 -21.38
N GLY A 120 36.64 -3.22 -20.21
CA GLY A 120 38.02 -3.65 -19.93
C GLY A 120 38.86 -2.59 -19.23
N GLY A 121 38.88 -2.65 -17.90
CA GLY A 121 39.78 -1.86 -17.08
C GLY A 121 39.50 -2.06 -15.61
N CYS A 122 40.24 -2.97 -14.98
CA CYS A 122 40.22 -3.15 -13.53
C CYS A 122 40.84 -1.92 -12.85
N THR A 123 40.04 -0.88 -12.65
CA THR A 123 40.35 0.18 -11.68
C THR A 123 39.62 -0.15 -10.39
N ARG A 124 40.39 -0.47 -9.35
CA ARG A 124 39.89 -0.52 -7.96
C ARG A 124 39.19 0.82 -7.69
N LEU A 125 37.86 0.78 -7.61
CA LEU A 125 37.12 1.86 -6.97
C LEU A 125 37.56 1.84 -5.51
N SER A 126 38.42 2.80 -5.17
CA SER A 126 38.81 3.10 -3.81
C SER A 126 37.55 3.18 -2.96
N SER A 127 37.56 2.42 -1.87
CA SER A 127 36.59 2.41 -0.79
C SER A 127 36.06 3.83 -0.51
N PHE A 128 34.87 4.14 -1.03
CA PHE A 128 34.01 5.10 -0.37
C PHE A 128 33.59 4.43 0.93
N GLN A 129 34.36 4.68 1.99
CA GLN A 129 33.87 4.50 3.34
C GLN A 129 32.67 5.44 3.49
N LEU A 130 31.48 4.90 3.26
CA LEU A 130 30.29 5.42 3.91
C LEU A 130 30.62 5.38 5.40
N SER A 131 30.78 6.57 5.98
CA SER A 131 30.82 6.68 7.43
C SER A 131 29.56 5.98 7.96
N PRO A 132 29.65 5.12 8.97
CA PRO A 132 28.45 4.55 9.56
C PRO A 132 27.56 5.73 9.96
N LEU A 133 26.39 5.83 9.33
CA LEU A 133 25.35 6.73 9.80
C LEU A 133 25.16 6.39 11.28
N PRO A 134 25.18 7.38 12.18
CA PRO A 134 24.91 7.10 13.57
C PRO A 134 23.58 6.33 13.62
N LEU A 135 23.60 5.16 14.27
CA LEU A 135 22.38 4.53 14.72
C LEU A 135 21.56 5.64 15.38
N PRO A 136 20.26 5.80 15.07
CA PRO A 136 19.45 6.76 15.79
C PRO A 136 19.58 6.44 17.28
N GLY A 137 20.35 7.28 17.97
CA GLY A 137 20.32 7.34 19.42
C GLY A 137 18.91 7.74 19.83
N ASP A 138 18.49 7.29 21.00
CA ASP A 138 17.24 7.69 21.65
C ASP A 138 16.95 9.18 21.40
N ALA A 139 16.09 9.44 20.42
CA ALA A 139 15.71 10.78 19.99
C ALA A 139 14.25 10.76 19.55
N SER A 140 13.39 10.63 20.55
CA SER A 140 12.25 11.54 20.68
C SER A 140 11.77 11.40 22.11
N GLU A 141 11.69 12.51 22.84
CA GLU A 141 10.92 12.56 24.08
C GLU A 141 9.56 11.88 23.83
N PRO A 142 9.06 11.07 24.77
CA PRO A 142 7.75 10.47 24.62
C PRO A 142 6.77 11.60 24.38
N VAL A 143 6.06 11.58 23.24
CA VAL A 143 4.86 12.38 23.10
C VAL A 143 3.95 11.89 24.22
N ALA A 144 3.90 12.66 25.30
CA ALA A 144 3.13 12.32 26.48
C ALA A 144 1.70 12.07 26.00
N ARG A 145 1.11 10.94 26.39
CA ARG A 145 -0.35 10.75 26.25
C ARG A 145 -0.99 12.01 26.80
N VAL A 146 -1.75 12.73 25.99
CA VAL A 146 -2.71 13.71 26.51
C VAL A 146 -3.85 12.89 27.11
N ARG A 147 -3.61 12.30 28.29
CA ARG A 147 -4.64 11.59 29.04
C ARG A 147 -5.66 12.63 29.49
N GLY A 148 -6.90 12.51 29.02
CA GLY A 148 -8.05 13.24 29.59
C GLY A 148 -9.05 13.82 28.59
N GLY A 149 -8.76 13.82 27.29
CA GLY A 149 -9.72 14.24 26.24
C GLY A 149 -10.66 13.12 25.78
N PRO A 150 -11.80 13.44 25.15
CA PRO A 150 -12.66 12.44 24.52
C PRO A 150 -11.92 11.78 23.33
N ALA A 151 -11.91 10.45 23.29
CA ALA A 151 -11.23 9.67 22.27
C ALA A 151 -11.84 9.91 20.88
N MET A 152 -11.02 10.30 19.89
CA MET A 152 -11.51 10.56 18.53
C MET A 152 -11.23 9.36 17.60
N ARG A 153 -12.27 8.50 17.48
CA ARG A 153 -12.36 7.39 16.52
C ARG A 153 -13.35 7.76 15.42
N LEU A 154 -12.85 8.21 14.27
CA LEU A 154 -13.70 8.64 13.16
C LEU A 154 -14.17 7.45 12.35
N VAL A 155 -15.45 7.42 12.04
CA VAL A 155 -16.08 6.42 11.18
C VAL A 155 -16.73 7.12 9.99
N ARG A 156 -16.95 6.37 8.92
CA ARG A 156 -17.90 6.75 7.88
C ARG A 156 -19.06 5.78 7.95
N PHE A 157 -20.28 6.28 8.11
CA PHE A 157 -21.45 5.44 8.35
C PHE A 157 -22.68 5.93 7.57
N SER A 158 -23.67 5.06 7.42
CA SER A 158 -25.01 5.43 6.95
C SER A 158 -26.06 4.76 7.84
N ALA A 159 -27.07 5.52 8.26
CA ALA A 159 -28.33 4.98 8.75
C ALA A 159 -29.26 4.60 7.58
N ALA A 160 -30.31 3.82 7.84
CA ALA A 160 -31.27 3.38 6.82
C ALA A 160 -31.79 4.56 5.97
N GLY A 161 -31.67 4.44 4.64
CA GLY A 161 -32.14 5.46 3.68
C GLY A 161 -31.27 6.72 3.58
N SER A 162 -30.16 6.81 4.32
CA SER A 162 -29.26 7.98 4.29
C SER A 162 -27.97 7.71 3.52
N SER A 163 -27.36 8.76 2.98
CA SER A 163 -26.04 8.67 2.34
C SER A 163 -24.93 8.49 3.38
N PRO A 164 -23.82 7.81 3.03
CA PRO A 164 -22.68 7.68 3.92
C PRO A 164 -22.07 9.02 4.28
N ARG A 165 -21.61 9.18 5.52
CA ARG A 165 -21.07 10.44 6.05
C ARG A 165 -20.14 10.26 7.24
N LEU A 166 -19.43 11.32 7.58
CA LEU A 166 -18.54 11.37 8.73
C LEU A 166 -19.34 11.21 10.04
N GLY A 167 -18.82 10.34 10.90
CA GLY A 167 -19.26 10.21 12.28
C GLY A 167 -18.08 9.89 13.20
N ALA A 168 -18.39 9.65 14.46
CA ALA A 168 -17.43 9.15 15.43
C ALA A 168 -18.01 8.01 16.27
N ALA A 169 -17.17 7.05 16.63
CA ALA A 169 -17.52 5.99 17.56
C ALA A 169 -17.24 6.42 19.01
N ILE A 170 -18.19 6.19 19.90
CA ILE A 170 -18.09 6.46 21.34
C ILE A 170 -18.05 5.13 22.09
N GLY A 171 -17.21 5.03 23.11
CA GLY A 171 -16.99 3.84 23.92
C GLY A 171 -15.55 3.32 23.81
N PRO A 172 -15.24 2.21 24.48
CA PRO A 172 -13.94 1.55 24.36
C PRO A 172 -13.70 1.02 22.94
N TRP A 173 -12.42 0.86 22.57
CA TRP A 173 -12.01 0.50 21.21
C TRP A 173 -12.58 -0.83 20.70
N ASP A 174 -12.88 -1.76 21.60
CA ASP A 174 -13.38 -3.11 21.35
C ASP A 174 -14.91 -3.25 21.51
N ARG A 175 -15.59 -2.23 22.03
CA ARG A 175 -17.04 -2.25 22.23
C ARG A 175 -17.62 -0.84 22.15
N TRP A 176 -18.01 -0.44 20.94
CA TRP A 176 -18.65 0.85 20.73
C TRP A 176 -20.07 0.85 21.31
N GLU A 177 -20.43 1.95 21.95
CA GLU A 177 -21.74 2.15 22.56
C GLU A 177 -22.64 2.99 21.65
N TRP A 178 -22.03 3.93 20.92
CA TRP A 178 -22.70 4.85 20.00
C TRP A 178 -21.85 5.11 18.76
N VAL A 179 -22.54 5.40 17.67
CA VAL A 179 -22.00 6.09 16.49
C VAL A 179 -22.72 7.42 16.37
N VAL A 180 -21.97 8.52 16.36
CA VAL A 180 -22.53 9.87 16.33
C VAL A 180 -22.32 10.53 14.98
N ASP A 181 -23.37 11.20 14.50
CA ASP A 181 -23.40 12.02 13.31
C ASP A 181 -22.83 13.41 13.63
N LEU A 182 -21.59 13.67 13.24
CA LEU A 182 -20.90 14.91 13.64
C LEU A 182 -21.56 16.15 13.03
N ALA A 183 -21.95 16.08 11.75
CA ALA A 183 -22.56 17.22 11.06
C ALA A 183 -24.01 17.46 11.51
N ALA A 184 -24.74 16.42 11.95
CA ALA A 184 -26.07 16.61 12.53
C ALA A 184 -26.00 17.15 13.97
N ALA A 185 -24.93 16.88 14.72
CA ALA A 185 -24.69 17.43 16.05
C ALA A 185 -24.20 18.89 15.98
N ASP A 186 -23.29 19.21 15.05
CA ASP A 186 -22.84 20.58 14.77
C ASP A 186 -22.69 20.78 13.24
N PRO A 187 -23.60 21.55 12.60
CA PRO A 187 -23.61 21.76 11.14
C PRO A 187 -22.35 22.41 10.55
N GLU A 188 -21.48 23.00 11.39
CA GLU A 188 -20.20 23.57 10.95
C GLU A 188 -19.09 22.50 10.81
N ILE A 189 -19.33 21.26 11.27
CA ILE A 189 -18.41 20.15 11.05
C ILE A 189 -18.62 19.58 9.64
N PRO A 190 -17.55 19.44 8.83
CA PRO A 190 -17.66 18.89 7.48
C PRO A 190 -18.30 17.49 7.44
N TYR A 191 -19.13 17.27 6.42
CA TYR A 191 -19.85 16.01 6.20
C TYR A 191 -18.96 14.87 5.70
N GLU A 192 -17.89 15.19 4.96
CA GLU A 192 -16.97 14.23 4.35
C GLU A 192 -15.65 14.12 5.14
N THR A 193 -15.13 12.89 5.30
CA THR A 193 -13.91 12.63 6.08
C THR A 193 -12.71 13.44 5.59
N VAL A 194 -12.48 13.51 4.27
CA VAL A 194 -11.32 14.23 3.71
C VAL A 194 -11.43 15.74 3.97
N ALA A 195 -12.64 16.31 3.83
CA ALA A 195 -12.87 17.72 4.13
C ALA A 195 -12.67 18.03 5.62
N PHE A 196 -13.04 17.09 6.50
CA PHE A 196 -12.74 17.19 7.92
C PHE A 196 -11.24 17.18 8.21
N ILE A 197 -10.49 16.27 7.58
CA ILE A 197 -9.03 16.20 7.72
C ILE A 197 -8.38 17.51 7.25
N ASP A 198 -8.80 18.05 6.10
CA ASP A 198 -8.29 19.34 5.59
C ASP A 198 -8.57 20.51 6.55
N ALA A 199 -9.70 20.46 7.27
CA ALA A 199 -10.10 21.47 8.25
C ALA A 199 -9.41 21.30 9.62
N CYS A 200 -8.66 20.21 9.85
CA CYS A 200 -8.02 19.90 11.14
C CYS A 200 -6.48 19.70 11.01
N PRO A 201 -5.73 20.61 10.38
CA PRO A 201 -4.29 20.44 10.16
C PRO A 201 -3.55 20.35 11.50
N GLY A 202 -2.90 19.21 11.73
CA GLY A 202 -2.16 18.95 12.97
C GLY A 202 -3.04 18.69 14.19
N LEU A 203 -4.30 18.26 13.98
CA LEU A 203 -5.26 17.90 15.03
C LEU A 203 -5.62 19.09 15.94
N LYS A 204 -5.91 20.24 15.32
CA LYS A 204 -6.25 21.50 15.98
C LYS A 204 -7.15 22.37 15.09
N GLY A 205 -7.67 23.45 15.65
CA GLY A 205 -8.50 24.43 14.96
C GLY A 205 -9.98 24.32 15.32
N ASP A 206 -10.79 25.24 14.82
CA ASP A 206 -12.19 25.39 15.26
C ASP A 206 -13.02 24.12 15.01
N THR A 207 -12.86 23.47 13.85
CA THR A 207 -13.55 22.22 13.51
C THR A 207 -13.16 21.08 14.45
N TRP A 208 -11.89 21.00 14.82
CA TRP A 208 -11.39 20.01 15.78
C TRP A 208 -12.00 20.24 17.17
N GLU A 209 -11.97 21.47 17.68
CA GLU A 209 -12.54 21.84 18.97
C GLU A 209 -14.06 21.66 19.02
N ARG A 210 -14.77 21.93 17.93
CA ARG A 210 -16.21 21.63 17.78
C ARG A 210 -16.47 20.14 17.92
N THR A 211 -15.66 19.32 17.26
CA THR A 211 -15.80 17.87 17.33
C THR A 211 -15.53 17.35 18.74
N LEU A 212 -14.48 17.82 19.41
CA LEU A 212 -14.22 17.45 20.81
C LEU A 212 -15.40 17.78 21.73
N ARG A 213 -16.09 18.91 21.51
CA ARG A 213 -17.32 19.25 22.26
C ARG A 213 -18.45 18.24 21.98
N VAL A 214 -18.72 17.94 20.71
CA VAL A 214 -19.72 16.92 20.32
C VAL A 214 -19.40 15.57 20.96
N LEU A 215 -18.14 15.11 20.93
CA LEU A 215 -17.74 13.85 21.55
C LEU A 215 -17.89 13.87 23.07
N SER A 216 -17.57 15.00 23.73
CA SER A 216 -17.75 15.15 25.17
C SER A 216 -19.23 15.12 25.58
N GLU A 217 -20.12 15.65 24.76
CA GLU A 217 -21.57 15.59 24.98
C GLU A 217 -22.11 14.18 24.72
N ALA A 218 -21.66 13.55 23.64
CA ALA A 218 -22.01 12.18 23.30
C ALA A 218 -21.59 11.15 24.36
N GLY A 219 -20.45 11.37 25.02
CA GLY A 219 -20.00 10.55 26.15
C GLY A 219 -20.91 10.61 27.39
N ARG A 220 -21.92 11.49 27.40
CA ARG A 220 -22.89 11.65 28.49
C ARG A 220 -24.33 11.29 28.07
N ILE A 221 -24.52 10.66 26.91
CA ILE A 221 -25.84 10.22 26.46
C ILE A 221 -26.44 9.27 27.50
N GLY A 222 -27.53 9.71 28.14
CA GLY A 222 -28.27 8.98 29.15
C GLY A 222 -29.44 8.20 28.55
N THR A 223 -30.62 8.34 29.13
CA THR A 223 -31.84 7.64 28.68
C THR A 223 -32.51 8.29 27.47
N GLU A 224 -32.40 9.61 27.33
CA GLU A 224 -32.87 10.33 26.15
C GLU A 224 -31.77 10.34 25.09
N VAL A 225 -32.03 9.64 23.98
CA VAL A 225 -31.06 9.48 22.89
C VAL A 225 -31.24 10.60 21.88
N PRO A 226 -30.21 11.44 21.64
CA PRO A 226 -30.29 12.48 20.62
C PRO A 226 -30.48 11.89 19.21
N PRO A 227 -31.16 12.59 18.29
CA PRO A 227 -31.41 12.09 16.94
C PRO A 227 -30.15 11.91 16.08
N TRP A 228 -29.02 12.50 16.50
CA TRP A 228 -27.71 12.36 15.86
C TRP A 228 -26.88 11.19 16.43
N ALA A 229 -27.39 10.44 17.41
CA ALA A 229 -26.72 9.29 18.00
C ALA A 229 -27.41 7.97 17.64
N PHE A 230 -26.63 7.01 17.19
CA PHE A 230 -27.12 5.70 16.72
C PHE A 230 -26.45 4.57 17.49
N ARG A 231 -27.16 3.46 17.71
CA ARG A 231 -26.50 2.23 18.19
C ARG A 231 -25.70 1.62 17.04
N PRO A 232 -24.55 0.99 17.30
CA PRO A 232 -23.74 0.37 16.24
C PRO A 232 -24.50 -0.61 15.32
N PRO A 233 -25.45 -1.44 15.81
CA PRO A 233 -26.24 -2.31 14.94
C PRO A 233 -27.21 -1.58 13.99
N ASP A 234 -27.56 -0.32 14.28
CA ASP A 234 -28.54 0.46 13.52
C ASP A 234 -27.91 1.21 12.34
N VAL A 235 -26.59 1.10 12.18
CA VAL A 235 -25.83 1.77 11.12
C VAL A 235 -25.01 0.77 10.32
N ARG A 236 -24.79 1.10 9.05
CA ARG A 236 -23.77 0.45 8.22
C ARG A 236 -22.50 1.27 8.25
N LEU A 237 -21.38 0.64 8.58
CA LEU A 237 -20.05 1.22 8.41
C LEU A 237 -19.58 1.09 6.96
N HIS A 238 -18.85 2.09 6.52
CA HIS A 238 -18.20 2.19 5.21
C HIS A 238 -16.68 2.30 5.44
N PRO A 239 -15.83 2.26 4.39
CA PRO A 239 -14.44 2.67 4.55
C PRO A 239 -14.37 4.03 5.26
N PRO A 240 -13.58 4.20 6.33
CA PRO A 240 -13.63 5.41 7.12
C PRO A 240 -13.15 6.64 6.33
N ILE A 241 -12.41 6.40 5.23
CA ILE A 241 -11.97 7.39 4.27
C ILE A 241 -11.99 6.79 2.86
N VAL A 242 -12.38 7.59 1.87
CA VAL A 242 -12.01 7.37 0.47
C VAL A 242 -10.76 8.21 0.22
N PRO A 243 -9.56 7.60 0.21
CA PRO A 243 -8.33 8.35 0.27
C PRO A 243 -8.08 9.11 -1.04
N ARG A 244 -7.42 10.27 -0.97
CA ARG A 244 -7.00 11.01 -2.19
C ARG A 244 -6.01 10.21 -3.03
N LEU A 245 -5.20 9.41 -2.35
CA LEU A 245 -4.27 8.46 -2.93
C LEU A 245 -4.00 7.36 -1.91
N LEU A 246 -3.88 6.14 -2.39
CA LEU A 246 -3.44 4.99 -1.62
C LEU A 246 -2.01 4.65 -2.05
N ARG A 247 -1.12 4.50 -1.09
CA ARG A 247 0.23 3.98 -1.30
C ARG A 247 0.41 2.81 -0.37
N ASP A 248 1.19 1.83 -0.78
CA ASP A 248 1.56 0.73 0.10
C ASP A 248 3.06 0.54 0.09
N PHE A 249 3.64 0.56 1.29
CA PHE A 249 5.07 0.46 1.52
C PHE A 249 5.48 -0.98 1.80
N LEU A 250 6.77 -1.28 1.69
CA LEU A 250 7.33 -2.56 2.13
C LEU A 250 8.15 -2.34 3.40
N ALA A 251 7.52 -1.87 4.48
CA ALA A 251 8.28 -1.28 5.59
C ALA A 251 8.91 -2.31 6.54
N PHE A 252 8.45 -3.56 6.61
CA PHE A 252 8.89 -4.52 7.63
C PHE A 252 9.92 -5.53 7.12
N ARG A 253 11.13 -5.53 7.71
CA ARG A 253 12.20 -6.47 7.31
C ARG A 253 11.79 -7.92 7.50
N ALA A 254 11.16 -8.25 8.62
CA ALA A 254 10.78 -9.62 8.92
C ALA A 254 9.75 -10.18 7.93
N HIS A 255 8.81 -9.37 7.43
CA HIS A 255 7.92 -9.76 6.34
C HIS A 255 8.71 -10.09 5.07
N VAL A 256 9.63 -9.20 4.67
CA VAL A 256 10.50 -9.44 3.50
C VAL A 256 11.35 -10.69 3.71
N ALA A 257 11.96 -10.87 4.87
CA ALA A 257 12.77 -12.05 5.19
C ALA A 257 11.96 -13.35 5.05
N ARG A 258 10.73 -13.36 5.55
CA ARG A 258 9.84 -14.53 5.53
C ARG A 258 9.37 -14.87 4.12
N THR A 259 8.93 -13.88 3.35
CA THR A 259 8.54 -14.07 1.94
C THR A 259 9.73 -14.54 1.09
N ARG A 260 10.93 -13.98 1.32
CA ARG A 260 12.15 -14.38 0.60
C ARG A 260 12.59 -15.78 0.97
N ALA A 261 12.54 -16.15 2.26
CA ALA A 261 12.83 -17.51 2.71
C ALA A 261 11.84 -18.53 2.13
N ALA A 262 10.54 -18.22 2.10
CA ALA A 262 9.52 -19.05 1.44
C ALA A 262 9.81 -19.24 -0.06
N ALA A 263 10.46 -18.27 -0.70
CA ALA A 263 10.90 -18.31 -2.09
C ALA A 263 12.36 -18.76 -2.29
N TRP A 264 13.08 -19.17 -1.23
CA TRP A 264 14.50 -19.55 -1.26
C TRP A 264 15.43 -18.45 -1.84
N THR A 265 15.15 -17.19 -1.51
CA THR A 265 15.92 -16.01 -1.92
C THR A 265 16.36 -15.19 -0.71
N ALA A 266 17.28 -14.24 -0.91
CA ALA A 266 17.72 -13.30 0.12
C ALA A 266 16.94 -11.98 0.03
N ILE A 267 16.97 -11.19 1.12
CA ILE A 267 16.50 -9.81 1.11
C ILE A 267 17.40 -9.02 0.13
N PRO A 268 16.82 -8.32 -0.87
CA PRO A 268 17.59 -7.44 -1.72
C PRO A 268 18.25 -6.32 -0.90
N PRO A 269 19.55 -6.03 -1.08
CA PRO A 269 20.25 -4.99 -0.32
C PRO A 269 19.62 -3.59 -0.52
N GLU A 270 18.92 -3.36 -1.64
CA GLU A 270 18.21 -2.12 -1.94
C GLU A 270 17.10 -1.82 -0.93
N TRP A 271 16.55 -2.83 -0.27
CA TRP A 271 15.56 -2.63 0.78
C TRP A 271 16.13 -1.81 1.96
N ASP A 272 17.41 -1.96 2.27
CA ASP A 272 18.09 -1.19 3.34
C ASP A 272 18.41 0.25 2.91
N LEU A 273 18.25 0.58 1.62
CA LEU A 273 18.61 1.89 1.06
C LEU A 273 17.42 2.84 0.90
N LEU A 274 16.23 2.32 0.58
CA LEU A 274 15.05 3.15 0.36
C LEU A 274 13.75 2.46 0.81
N PRO A 275 12.80 3.20 1.41
CA PRO A 275 11.47 2.69 1.71
C PRO A 275 10.67 2.52 0.42
N ALA A 276 10.71 1.31 -0.14
CA ALA A 276 10.01 0.99 -1.37
C ALA A 276 8.49 1.04 -1.16
N TYR A 277 7.78 1.57 -2.15
CA TYR A 277 6.32 1.61 -2.17
C TYR A 277 5.78 1.52 -3.60
N TYR A 278 4.50 1.22 -3.74
CA TYR A 278 3.76 1.39 -4.99
C TYR A 278 2.48 2.21 -4.75
N ASN A 279 1.89 2.74 -5.83
CA ASN A 279 0.59 3.42 -5.75
C ASN A 279 -0.51 2.37 -5.91
N GLY A 280 -1.40 2.28 -4.92
CA GLY A 280 -2.55 1.39 -4.92
C GLY A 280 -3.81 2.04 -5.52
N ASN A 281 -4.80 1.20 -5.79
CA ASN A 281 -6.09 1.63 -6.34
C ASN A 281 -7.01 2.22 -5.25
N HIS A 282 -6.90 3.52 -5.00
CA HIS A 282 -7.73 4.25 -4.04
C HIS A 282 -9.23 4.33 -4.39
N LEU A 283 -9.64 3.95 -5.61
CA LEU A 283 -11.04 3.96 -6.04
C LEU A 283 -11.79 2.69 -5.67
N ASN A 284 -11.08 1.67 -5.18
CA ASN A 284 -11.63 0.35 -4.92
C ASN A 284 -11.34 -0.09 -3.48
N ILE A 285 -11.98 0.61 -2.54
CA ILE A 285 -11.83 0.39 -1.10
C ILE A 285 -13.13 -0.16 -0.52
N ALA A 286 -13.05 -1.31 0.12
CA ALA A 286 -14.10 -1.93 0.91
C ALA A 286 -14.01 -1.53 2.39
N GLY A 287 -15.15 -1.46 3.07
CA GLY A 287 -15.24 -1.23 4.51
C GLY A 287 -15.34 -2.53 5.28
N THR A 288 -15.34 -2.43 6.62
CA THR A 288 -15.64 -3.59 7.46
C THR A 288 -17.08 -4.07 7.21
N GLY A 289 -17.26 -5.38 7.08
CA GLY A 289 -18.52 -6.04 6.74
C GLY A 289 -18.80 -6.20 5.25
N ASP A 290 -18.06 -5.52 4.37
CA ASP A 290 -18.26 -5.63 2.93
C ASP A 290 -17.75 -6.98 2.38
N ALA A 291 -18.45 -7.48 1.37
CA ALA A 291 -18.05 -8.66 0.62
C ALA A 291 -17.07 -8.29 -0.51
N ILE A 292 -15.94 -8.98 -0.57
CA ILE A 292 -14.91 -8.83 -1.59
C ILE A 292 -15.23 -9.77 -2.75
N PRO A 293 -15.34 -9.30 -4.00
CA PRO A 293 -15.56 -10.19 -5.13
C PRO A 293 -14.39 -11.17 -5.26
N PRO A 294 -14.62 -12.47 -5.55
CA PRO A 294 -13.53 -13.39 -5.79
C PRO A 294 -12.74 -12.96 -7.04
N MET A 295 -11.41 -13.01 -6.96
CA MET A 295 -10.56 -12.58 -8.07
C MET A 295 -10.64 -13.55 -9.24
N ARG A 296 -10.87 -12.97 -10.42
CA ARG A 296 -10.87 -13.66 -11.71
C ARG A 296 -10.28 -12.73 -12.77
N PHE A 297 -9.54 -13.31 -13.70
CA PHE A 297 -8.85 -12.55 -14.75
C PHE A 297 -8.90 -13.31 -16.08
N GLU A 298 -8.73 -12.60 -17.19
CA GLU A 298 -8.68 -13.22 -18.51
C GLU A 298 -7.25 -13.59 -18.89
N THR A 299 -7.12 -14.76 -19.50
CA THR A 299 -5.90 -15.21 -20.18
C THR A 299 -6.22 -15.39 -21.66
N PHE A 300 -5.22 -15.22 -22.52
CA PHE A 300 -5.35 -15.28 -23.99
C PHE A 300 -4.52 -16.43 -24.60
N GLU A 301 -4.31 -17.49 -23.83
CA GLU A 301 -3.58 -18.67 -24.30
C GLU A 301 -4.32 -19.35 -25.46
N GLY A 302 -3.63 -19.61 -26.57
CA GLY A 302 -4.24 -20.22 -27.76
C GLY A 302 -5.10 -19.28 -28.61
N GLY A 303 -5.05 -17.96 -28.36
CA GLY A 303 -5.73 -16.94 -29.18
C GLY A 303 -7.20 -16.72 -28.84
N SER A 304 -7.71 -17.29 -27.75
CA SER A 304 -9.06 -17.05 -27.23
C SER A 304 -9.03 -16.60 -25.78
N ALA A 305 -9.96 -15.72 -25.40
CA ALA A 305 -10.10 -15.26 -24.03
C ALA A 305 -10.68 -16.36 -23.14
N LYS A 306 -10.06 -16.61 -21.99
CA LYS A 306 -10.54 -17.53 -20.97
C LYS A 306 -10.46 -16.87 -19.59
N ILE A 307 -11.61 -16.84 -18.90
CA ILE A 307 -11.69 -16.40 -17.51
C ILE A 307 -11.08 -17.49 -16.61
N VAL A 308 -10.13 -17.09 -15.76
CA VAL A 308 -9.43 -17.94 -14.80
C VAL A 308 -9.65 -17.38 -13.40
N PRO A 309 -10.18 -18.16 -12.46
CA PRO A 309 -10.24 -17.76 -11.06
C PRO A 309 -8.83 -17.78 -10.44
N SER A 310 -8.52 -16.81 -9.58
CA SER A 310 -7.31 -16.88 -8.78
C SER A 310 -7.39 -18.05 -7.80
N THR A 311 -6.28 -18.77 -7.69
CA THR A 311 -6.12 -19.90 -6.76
C THR A 311 -5.33 -19.51 -5.51
N LYS A 312 -4.81 -18.28 -5.47
CA LYS A 312 -3.96 -17.77 -4.39
C LYS A 312 -4.40 -16.39 -3.92
N MET A 313 -5.69 -16.27 -3.57
CA MET A 313 -6.22 -15.08 -2.89
C MET A 313 -5.70 -15.05 -1.46
N ASP A 314 -5.19 -13.91 -1.02
CA ASP A 314 -4.52 -13.75 0.25
C ASP A 314 -4.98 -12.45 0.92
N TYR A 315 -4.87 -12.41 2.24
CA TYR A 315 -5.01 -11.18 3.03
C TYR A 315 -3.61 -10.64 3.35
N GLU A 316 -3.53 -9.35 3.64
CA GLU A 316 -2.32 -8.74 4.18
C GLU A 316 -2.70 -7.83 5.34
N ALA A 317 -2.37 -8.23 6.56
CA ALA A 317 -2.65 -7.43 7.75
C ALA A 317 -1.67 -6.27 7.86
N GLU A 318 -2.17 -5.03 7.75
CA GLU A 318 -1.36 -3.82 7.73
C GLU A 318 -1.90 -2.70 8.63
N ILE A 319 -1.04 -1.72 8.90
CA ILE A 319 -1.44 -0.42 9.42
C ILE A 319 -1.56 0.57 8.26
N GLY A 320 -2.72 1.22 8.13
CA GLY A 320 -2.91 2.36 7.25
C GLY A 320 -2.65 3.67 8.00
N PHE A 321 -1.60 4.40 7.63
CA PHE A 321 -1.33 5.75 8.11
C PHE A 321 -2.15 6.76 7.31
N VAL A 322 -3.00 7.54 7.97
CA VAL A 322 -3.80 8.60 7.34
C VAL A 322 -3.06 9.93 7.48
N LEU A 323 -2.78 10.60 6.37
CA LEU A 323 -2.05 11.87 6.36
C LEU A 323 -3.01 13.03 6.67
N GLY A 324 -2.62 13.92 7.58
CA GLY A 324 -3.39 15.09 8.00
C GLY A 324 -2.89 16.41 7.43
N GLN A 325 -1.65 16.43 6.95
CA GLN A 325 -1.05 17.61 6.34
C GLN A 325 -0.20 17.19 5.15
N GLY A 326 -0.34 17.91 4.04
CA GLY A 326 0.53 17.76 2.88
C GLY A 326 1.86 18.50 3.04
N GLY A 327 2.72 18.38 2.04
CA GLY A 327 3.97 19.13 1.98
C GLY A 327 5.01 18.51 1.07
N ARG A 328 6.17 19.15 0.99
CA ARG A 328 7.36 18.71 0.26
C ARG A 328 8.59 18.93 1.13
N ASP A 329 9.62 18.11 0.96
CA ASP A 329 10.90 18.24 1.67
C ASP A 329 10.75 18.27 3.20
N ILE A 330 9.87 17.41 3.71
CA ILE A 330 9.52 17.33 5.14
C ILE A 330 10.63 16.56 5.86
N PRO A 331 11.35 17.15 6.84
CA PRO A 331 12.34 16.41 7.61
C PRO A 331 11.65 15.39 8.53
N ALA A 332 12.29 14.24 8.78
CA ALA A 332 11.73 13.16 9.60
C ALA A 332 11.25 13.66 10.99
N ALA A 333 11.97 14.59 11.61
CA ALA A 333 11.62 15.17 12.90
C ALA A 333 10.24 15.87 12.94
N LYS A 334 9.72 16.30 11.78
CA LYS A 334 8.39 16.93 11.65
C LYS A 334 7.31 15.96 11.17
N ALA A 335 7.68 14.75 10.79
CA ALA A 335 6.74 13.82 10.17
C ALA A 335 5.55 13.48 11.06
N SER A 336 5.72 13.44 12.39
CA SER A 336 4.64 13.20 13.33
C SER A 336 3.47 14.18 13.12
N GLU A 337 3.74 15.46 12.87
CA GLU A 337 2.73 16.52 12.63
C GLU A 337 1.87 16.24 11.38
N HIS A 338 2.39 15.47 10.43
CA HIS A 338 1.70 15.09 9.19
C HIS A 338 0.81 13.85 9.34
N LEU A 339 0.92 13.07 10.41
CA LEU A 339 0.08 11.90 10.66
C LEU A 339 -1.24 12.31 11.30
N PHE A 340 -2.37 12.20 10.60
CA PHE A 340 -3.68 12.43 11.19
C PHE A 340 -4.05 11.33 12.19
N GLY A 341 -3.86 10.08 11.78
CA GLY A 341 -4.27 8.91 12.55
C GLY A 341 -3.95 7.61 11.84
N VAL A 342 -4.43 6.51 12.40
CA VAL A 342 -4.22 5.16 11.87
C VAL A 342 -5.53 4.41 11.71
N THR A 343 -5.57 3.48 10.75
CA THR A 343 -6.64 2.51 10.54
C THR A 343 -6.01 1.14 10.29
N ILE A 344 -6.80 0.07 10.32
CA ILE A 344 -6.37 -1.22 9.76
C ILE A 344 -6.49 -1.13 8.24
N PHE A 345 -5.52 -1.70 7.54
CA PHE A 345 -5.53 -1.88 6.10
C PHE A 345 -5.37 -3.37 5.77
N ASN A 346 -6.22 -3.86 4.87
CA ASN A 346 -6.10 -5.19 4.28
C ASN A 346 -5.84 -5.06 2.78
N ASP A 347 -4.60 -5.33 2.36
CA ASP A 347 -4.18 -5.28 0.96
C ASP A 347 -4.36 -6.66 0.29
N PHE A 348 -5.60 -6.96 -0.10
CA PHE A 348 -5.94 -8.27 -0.69
C PHE A 348 -5.07 -8.56 -1.92
N SER A 349 -4.56 -9.79 -1.97
CA SER A 349 -3.52 -10.15 -2.92
C SER A 349 -3.83 -11.42 -3.68
N ALA A 350 -3.81 -11.36 -5.01
CA ALA A 350 -3.91 -12.53 -5.88
C ALA A 350 -2.49 -12.94 -6.27
N ARG A 351 -1.87 -13.81 -5.47
CA ARG A 351 -0.43 -14.10 -5.55
C ARG A 351 -0.03 -14.72 -6.89
N ASP A 352 -0.92 -15.48 -7.52
CA ASP A 352 -0.68 -16.06 -8.84
C ASP A 352 -0.53 -14.97 -9.91
N ILE A 353 -1.44 -14.00 -9.95
CA ILE A 353 -1.37 -12.86 -10.87
C ILE A 353 -0.20 -11.93 -10.50
N GLN A 354 -0.02 -11.65 -9.21
CA GLN A 354 1.06 -10.81 -8.70
C GLN A 354 2.43 -11.35 -9.11
N MET A 355 2.67 -12.66 -8.96
CA MET A 355 3.92 -13.30 -9.36
C MET A 355 4.10 -13.30 -10.88
N ALA A 356 3.03 -13.50 -11.66
CA ALA A 356 3.10 -13.41 -13.12
C ALA A 356 3.47 -12.01 -13.60
N ALA A 357 2.83 -10.97 -13.05
CA ALA A 357 3.15 -9.56 -13.32
C ALA A 357 4.58 -9.20 -12.90
N GLY A 358 5.04 -9.72 -11.75
CA GLY A 358 6.40 -9.55 -11.26
C GLY A 358 7.46 -10.08 -12.23
N LYS A 359 7.22 -11.23 -12.89
CA LYS A 359 8.14 -11.78 -13.91
C LYS A 359 8.28 -10.89 -15.15
N ILE A 360 7.30 -10.02 -15.42
CA ILE A 360 7.29 -9.06 -16.53
C ILE A 360 7.89 -7.71 -16.09
N GLY A 361 8.17 -7.53 -14.80
CA GLY A 361 8.72 -6.28 -14.26
C GLY A 361 7.66 -5.21 -13.96
N MET A 362 6.38 -5.59 -13.85
CA MET A 362 5.29 -4.62 -13.63
C MET A 362 4.92 -4.36 -12.16
N GLY A 363 5.63 -5.00 -11.24
CA GLY A 363 5.32 -4.89 -9.82
C GLY A 363 4.02 -5.61 -9.45
N PRO A 364 3.43 -5.29 -8.28
CA PRO A 364 2.34 -6.07 -7.71
C PRO A 364 0.95 -5.70 -8.24
N ALA A 365 0.81 -4.56 -8.94
CA ALA A 365 -0.47 -3.91 -9.23
C ALA A 365 -1.58 -4.85 -9.76
N PRO A 366 -1.37 -5.69 -10.80
CA PRO A 366 -2.42 -6.59 -11.30
C PRO A 366 -2.95 -7.61 -10.27
N GLY A 367 -2.18 -7.90 -9.23
CA GLY A 367 -2.59 -8.78 -8.13
C GLY A 367 -3.23 -8.04 -6.94
N LYS A 368 -3.25 -6.71 -6.94
CA LYS A 368 -3.62 -5.85 -5.80
C LYS A 368 -4.79 -4.90 -6.12
N ASP A 369 -4.92 -4.46 -7.37
CA ASP A 369 -5.92 -3.45 -7.76
C ASP A 369 -7.39 -3.89 -7.61
N TRP A 370 -7.61 -5.21 -7.46
CA TRP A 370 -8.94 -5.82 -7.39
C TRP A 370 -9.66 -5.58 -6.06
N ALA A 371 -8.94 -5.47 -4.95
CA ALA A 371 -9.57 -5.30 -3.64
C ALA A 371 -8.60 -4.73 -2.61
N ASN A 372 -9.06 -3.72 -1.90
CA ASN A 372 -8.39 -3.11 -0.75
C ASN A 372 -9.46 -2.89 0.31
N ALA A 373 -9.14 -3.00 1.59
CA ALA A 373 -10.10 -2.68 2.64
C ALA A 373 -9.49 -1.84 3.77
N LEU A 374 -10.25 -0.86 4.25
CA LEU A 374 -9.85 0.02 5.35
C LEU A 374 -10.93 0.01 6.43
N GLY A 375 -10.52 -0.03 7.70
CA GLY A 375 -11.45 0.17 8.81
C GLY A 375 -10.99 -0.40 10.15
N PRO A 376 -11.92 -0.55 11.11
CA PRO A 376 -13.31 -0.07 11.05
C PRO A 376 -13.44 1.45 11.24
N CYS A 377 -12.38 2.11 11.72
CA CYS A 377 -12.34 3.54 12.01
C CYS A 377 -10.94 4.10 11.80
N ILE A 378 -10.82 5.42 11.77
CA ILE A 378 -9.54 6.14 11.91
C ILE A 378 -9.40 6.55 13.37
N VAL A 379 -8.38 6.04 14.04
CA VAL A 379 -7.98 6.49 15.37
C VAL A 379 -6.96 7.60 15.20
N THR A 380 -7.29 8.79 15.71
CA THR A 380 -6.42 9.95 15.65
C THR A 380 -5.11 9.74 16.42
N ARG A 381 -4.04 10.41 15.98
CA ARG A 381 -2.68 10.20 16.51
C ARG A 381 -2.57 10.48 18.01
N ASP A 382 -3.28 11.47 18.52
CA ASP A 382 -3.32 11.83 19.94
C ASP A 382 -4.00 10.77 20.82
N GLU A 383 -4.98 10.05 20.28
CA GLU A 383 -5.63 8.91 20.94
C GLU A 383 -4.82 7.61 20.81
N PHE A 384 -4.36 7.28 19.60
CA PHE A 384 -3.65 6.02 19.35
C PHE A 384 -2.25 6.00 19.98
N GLY A 385 -1.56 7.14 19.97
CA GLY A 385 -0.17 7.24 20.37
C GLY A 385 0.76 6.54 19.38
N GLU A 386 1.79 5.86 19.91
CA GLU A 386 2.78 5.15 19.10
C GLU A 386 2.43 3.66 18.92
N LEU A 387 2.74 3.13 17.74
CA LEU A 387 2.79 1.69 17.48
C LEU A 387 3.98 1.10 18.24
N ARG A 388 3.70 0.46 19.38
CA ARG A 388 4.72 -0.09 20.27
C ARG A 388 4.49 -1.55 20.55
N ASP A 389 3.35 -1.89 21.11
CA ASP A 389 3.09 -3.21 21.69
C ASP A 389 1.62 -3.65 21.57
N GLN A 390 0.88 -3.03 20.64
CA GLN A 390 -0.51 -3.38 20.38
C GLN A 390 -0.62 -4.86 19.99
N SER A 391 -1.61 -5.56 20.55
CA SER A 391 -1.97 -6.91 20.09
C SER A 391 -2.48 -6.85 18.66
N VAL A 392 -2.02 -7.79 17.83
CA VAL A 392 -2.48 -7.99 16.45
C VAL A 392 -2.97 -9.43 16.32
N VAL A 393 -4.19 -9.59 15.81
CA VAL A 393 -4.80 -10.91 15.60
C VAL A 393 -5.36 -10.99 14.19
N VAL A 394 -5.09 -12.10 13.51
CA VAL A 394 -5.74 -12.42 12.23
C VAL A 394 -6.50 -13.73 12.37
N ARG A 395 -7.77 -13.73 11.94
CA ARG A 395 -8.62 -14.92 11.91
C ARG A 395 -9.17 -15.14 10.51
N VAL A 396 -9.31 -16.39 10.11
CA VAL A 396 -10.08 -16.77 8.92
C VAL A 396 -11.07 -17.86 9.31
N ASN A 397 -12.36 -17.62 9.10
CA ASN A 397 -13.44 -18.52 9.52
C ASN A 397 -13.34 -18.88 11.02
N ASN A 398 -13.03 -17.89 11.86
CA ASN A 398 -12.77 -18.03 13.30
C ASN A 398 -11.51 -18.85 13.67
N GLU A 399 -10.75 -19.36 12.70
CA GLU A 399 -9.43 -19.96 12.94
C GLU A 399 -8.38 -18.85 13.06
N GLU A 400 -7.72 -18.77 14.22
CA GLU A 400 -6.61 -17.86 14.43
C GLU A 400 -5.41 -18.27 13.57
N ARG A 401 -4.97 -17.37 12.70
CA ARG A 401 -3.81 -17.55 11.83
C ARG A 401 -2.58 -16.79 12.33
N LEU A 402 -2.82 -15.71 13.06
CA LEU A 402 -1.80 -14.90 13.73
C LEU A 402 -2.36 -14.37 15.05
N ARG A 403 -1.57 -14.42 16.11
CA ARG A 403 -1.73 -13.63 17.33
C ARG A 403 -0.36 -13.35 17.90
N ASP A 404 -0.03 -12.08 18.01
CA ASP A 404 1.20 -11.65 18.66
C ASP A 404 1.12 -10.15 18.98
N ARG A 405 2.17 -9.62 19.59
CA ARG A 405 2.36 -8.21 19.88
C ARG A 405 3.17 -7.56 18.77
N TYR A 406 2.84 -6.31 18.42
CA TYR A 406 3.58 -5.53 17.42
C TYR A 406 5.09 -5.52 17.69
N ARG A 407 5.48 -5.32 18.96
CA ARG A 407 6.87 -5.31 19.40
C ARG A 407 7.59 -6.62 19.04
N THR A 408 6.98 -7.74 19.39
CA THR A 408 7.52 -9.08 19.14
C THR A 408 7.70 -9.32 17.65
N MET A 409 6.64 -9.09 16.87
CA MET A 409 6.64 -9.37 15.43
C MET A 409 7.66 -8.53 14.66
N VAL A 410 7.86 -7.28 15.07
CA VAL A 410 8.70 -6.33 14.31
C VAL A 410 10.13 -6.31 14.83
N PHE A 411 10.36 -6.32 16.14
CA PHE A 411 11.68 -6.07 16.74
C PHE A 411 12.29 -7.27 17.45
N GLU A 412 11.49 -8.17 18.02
CA GLU A 412 11.98 -9.28 18.87
C GLU A 412 11.80 -10.65 18.21
N ASN A 413 11.91 -10.69 16.89
CA ASN A 413 11.73 -11.88 16.07
C ASN A 413 13.08 -12.36 15.49
N PRO A 414 13.22 -13.67 15.17
CA PRO A 414 14.47 -14.23 14.65
C PRO A 414 14.81 -13.81 13.21
N TRP A 415 13.90 -13.12 12.51
CA TRP A 415 14.10 -12.71 11.12
C TRP A 415 14.84 -11.37 10.99
N VAL A 416 15.03 -10.66 12.11
CA VAL A 416 15.82 -9.43 12.19
C VAL A 416 17.02 -9.67 13.11
N PRO A 417 18.19 -10.01 12.56
CA PRO A 417 19.41 -10.13 13.34
C PRO A 417 19.76 -8.83 14.08
N ALA A 418 20.37 -8.96 15.25
CA ALA A 418 20.84 -7.82 16.03
C ALA A 418 21.73 -6.89 15.20
N GLY A 419 21.49 -5.58 15.29
CA GLY A 419 22.20 -4.56 14.52
C GLY A 419 21.70 -4.33 13.10
N GLN A 420 20.67 -5.07 12.64
CA GLN A 420 19.98 -4.79 11.39
C GLN A 420 18.75 -3.91 11.63
N ARG A 421 18.39 -3.12 10.61
CA ARG A 421 17.15 -2.34 10.60
C ARG A 421 15.94 -3.27 10.68
N ALA A 422 15.03 -3.05 11.63
CA ALA A 422 13.79 -3.85 11.72
C ALA A 422 12.71 -3.37 10.74
N LEU A 423 12.61 -2.06 10.53
CA LEU A 423 11.62 -1.45 9.65
C LEU A 423 12.09 -0.11 9.04
N TRP A 424 11.35 0.36 8.04
CA TRP A 424 11.27 1.78 7.70
C TRP A 424 10.19 2.45 8.55
N SER A 425 10.59 3.41 9.38
CA SER A 425 9.66 4.12 10.25
C SER A 425 8.81 5.12 9.46
N PHE A 426 7.62 5.47 9.98
CA PHE A 426 6.78 6.49 9.36
C PHE A 426 7.51 7.83 9.12
N PRO A 427 8.34 8.34 10.05
CA PRO A 427 9.17 9.51 9.79
C PRO A 427 10.12 9.39 8.59
N GLU A 428 10.78 8.25 8.42
CA GLU A 428 11.67 8.02 7.29
C GLU A 428 10.89 7.89 5.98
N MET A 429 9.72 7.26 6.00
CA MET A 429 8.83 7.18 4.84
C MET A 429 8.38 8.57 4.39
N VAL A 430 7.96 9.44 5.33
CA VAL A 430 7.58 10.83 5.04
C VAL A 430 8.75 11.62 4.48
N GLU A 431 9.92 11.54 5.12
CA GLU A 431 11.09 12.28 4.67
C GLU A 431 11.53 11.86 3.26
N CYS A 432 11.63 10.56 3.01
CA CYS A 432 12.02 10.05 1.71
C CYS A 432 10.99 10.43 0.63
N LEU A 433 9.71 10.14 0.87
CA LEU A 433 8.67 10.33 -0.13
C LEU A 433 8.42 11.82 -0.44
N SER A 434 8.41 12.67 0.59
CA SER A 434 8.16 14.11 0.41
C SER A 434 9.28 14.83 -0.36
N ARG A 435 10.49 14.27 -0.44
CA ARG A 435 11.57 14.76 -1.32
C ARG A 435 11.35 14.37 -2.78
N ILE A 436 10.77 13.19 -3.01
CA ILE A 436 10.45 12.68 -4.35
C ILE A 436 9.28 13.45 -4.95
N GLN A 437 8.22 13.66 -4.17
CA GLN A 437 7.00 14.33 -4.61
C GLN A 437 6.26 15.00 -3.44
N PRO A 438 5.41 16.00 -3.70
CA PRO A 438 4.50 16.50 -2.68
C PRO A 438 3.55 15.40 -2.19
N ILE A 439 3.35 15.34 -0.88
CA ILE A 439 2.33 14.49 -0.24
C ILE A 439 1.11 15.35 0.12
N GLN A 440 -0.07 14.75 0.25
CA GLN A 440 -1.33 15.47 0.51
C GLN A 440 -2.03 14.96 1.78
N ALA A 441 -2.79 15.85 2.42
CA ALA A 441 -3.73 15.45 3.46
C ALA A 441 -4.84 14.56 2.87
N GLY A 442 -5.28 13.55 3.60
CA GLY A 442 -6.23 12.54 3.14
C GLY A 442 -5.63 11.45 2.25
N GLU A 443 -4.30 11.39 2.06
CA GLU A 443 -3.63 10.17 1.60
C GLU A 443 -3.67 9.08 2.68
N VAL A 444 -3.68 7.82 2.25
CA VAL A 444 -3.50 6.66 3.13
C VAL A 444 -2.28 5.87 2.67
N TRP A 445 -1.36 5.60 3.60
CA TRP A 445 -0.15 4.82 3.36
C TRP A 445 -0.22 3.51 4.15
N GLY A 446 -0.31 2.38 3.45
CA GLY A 446 -0.09 1.06 4.01
C GLY A 446 1.34 0.91 4.51
N SER A 447 1.51 0.25 5.64
CA SER A 447 2.82 -0.07 6.20
C SER A 447 3.55 -1.15 5.41
N GLY A 448 2.85 -1.88 4.55
CA GLY A 448 3.23 -3.23 4.17
C GLY A 448 2.80 -4.23 5.23
N THR A 449 2.71 -5.49 4.81
CA THR A 449 2.24 -6.57 5.66
C THR A 449 3.06 -6.69 6.93
N ILE A 450 2.39 -6.64 8.09
CA ILE A 450 3.00 -6.96 9.38
C ILE A 450 3.56 -8.40 9.32
N PRO A 451 4.74 -8.68 9.89
CA PRO A 451 5.32 -10.02 9.83
C PRO A 451 4.37 -11.09 10.38
N GLY A 452 4.12 -12.14 9.59
CA GLY A 452 3.14 -13.19 9.89
C GLY A 452 1.73 -12.89 9.40
N GLY A 453 1.49 -11.71 8.84
CA GLY A 453 0.19 -11.16 8.48
C GLY A 453 -0.35 -11.56 7.11
N CYS A 454 0.23 -12.56 6.43
CA CYS A 454 -0.29 -13.11 5.18
C CYS A 454 0.08 -14.58 4.98
N GLU A 455 -0.60 -15.27 4.06
CA GLU A 455 -0.30 -16.67 3.76
C GLU A 455 0.96 -16.86 2.92
N LEU A 456 1.34 -15.87 2.09
CA LEU A 456 2.53 -15.94 1.25
C LEU A 456 3.80 -16.30 2.03
N GLU A 457 3.95 -15.77 3.24
CA GLU A 457 5.09 -16.03 4.12
C GLU A 457 5.23 -17.48 4.58
N ARG A 458 4.17 -18.29 4.41
CA ARG A 458 4.15 -19.70 4.84
C ARG A 458 4.62 -20.66 3.74
N GLY A 459 4.93 -20.16 2.55
CA GLY A 459 5.39 -20.96 1.41
C GLY A 459 4.41 -22.08 1.06
N ASP A 460 4.90 -23.32 0.97
CA ASP A 460 4.09 -24.50 0.63
C ASP A 460 2.98 -24.82 1.66
N ARG A 461 3.02 -24.21 2.86
CA ARG A 461 2.01 -24.38 3.91
C ARG A 461 0.91 -23.30 3.86
N ALA A 462 0.96 -22.40 2.88
CA ALA A 462 -0.02 -21.33 2.70
C ALA A 462 -1.44 -21.90 2.53
N ARG A 463 -2.40 -21.32 3.27
CA ARG A 463 -3.83 -21.62 3.19
C ARG A 463 -4.58 -20.45 2.59
N TYR A 464 -4.38 -20.21 1.29
CA TYR A 464 -5.04 -19.11 0.57
C TYR A 464 -6.57 -19.12 0.73
N LEU A 465 -7.14 -17.92 0.69
CA LEU A 465 -8.58 -17.67 0.81
C LEU A 465 -9.34 -18.28 -0.36
N LYS A 466 -10.56 -18.71 -0.08
CA LYS A 466 -11.53 -19.26 -1.03
C LYS A 466 -12.81 -18.43 -1.00
N PRO A 467 -13.63 -18.47 -2.08
CA PRO A 467 -14.98 -17.96 -2.04
C PRO A 467 -15.75 -18.49 -0.82
N GLY A 468 -16.40 -17.59 -0.08
CA GLY A 468 -17.09 -17.88 1.18
C GLY A 468 -16.25 -17.73 2.45
N ASP A 469 -14.92 -17.62 2.36
CA ASP A 469 -14.08 -17.40 3.54
C ASP A 469 -14.29 -15.99 4.10
N ARG A 470 -14.27 -15.86 5.43
CA ARG A 470 -14.30 -14.59 6.16
C ARG A 470 -12.98 -14.34 6.85
N VAL A 471 -12.32 -13.24 6.54
CA VAL A 471 -11.08 -12.78 7.20
C VAL A 471 -11.39 -11.66 8.18
N GLU A 472 -10.72 -11.67 9.33
CA GLU A 472 -10.76 -10.61 10.33
C GLU A 472 -9.33 -10.23 10.72
N ILE A 473 -9.03 -8.94 10.68
CA ILE A 473 -7.81 -8.36 11.22
C ILE A 473 -8.21 -7.46 12.38
N GLU A 474 -7.68 -7.76 13.56
CA GLU A 474 -7.94 -7.02 14.80
C GLU A 474 -6.63 -6.40 15.29
N ILE A 475 -6.68 -5.11 15.60
CA ILE A 475 -5.55 -4.38 16.17
C ILE A 475 -6.02 -3.62 17.40
N GLU A 476 -5.37 -3.89 18.52
CA GLU A 476 -5.64 -3.26 19.81
C GLU A 476 -5.61 -1.74 19.68
N GLY A 477 -6.67 -1.08 20.17
CA GLY A 477 -6.86 0.37 20.09
C GLY A 477 -7.60 0.85 18.85
N ILE A 478 -7.71 0.04 17.77
CA ILE A 478 -8.41 0.39 16.52
C ILE A 478 -9.76 -0.34 16.39
N GLY A 479 -9.77 -1.67 16.51
CA GLY A 479 -10.97 -2.49 16.32
C GLY A 479 -10.74 -3.65 15.36
N ILE A 480 -11.81 -4.09 14.68
CA ILE A 480 -11.81 -5.24 13.77
C ILE A 480 -12.20 -4.82 12.34
N LEU A 481 -11.30 -5.05 11.39
CA LEU A 481 -11.59 -5.00 9.96
C LEU A 481 -11.94 -6.42 9.49
N ALA A 482 -13.21 -6.63 9.12
CA ALA A 482 -13.70 -7.93 8.71
C ALA A 482 -14.26 -7.89 7.29
N ASN A 483 -13.94 -8.88 6.47
CA ASN A 483 -14.43 -8.97 5.10
C ASN A 483 -14.66 -10.45 4.72
N SER A 484 -15.68 -10.71 3.91
CA SER A 484 -15.93 -12.04 3.37
C SER A 484 -15.61 -12.07 1.88
N ILE A 485 -15.00 -13.14 1.38
CA ILE A 485 -14.92 -13.37 -0.07
C ILE A 485 -16.31 -13.80 -0.55
N ALA A 486 -16.89 -13.08 -1.49
CA ALA A 486 -18.21 -13.40 -2.02
C ALA A 486 -18.23 -14.82 -2.63
N PRO A 487 -19.37 -15.52 -2.61
CA PRO A 487 -19.54 -16.79 -3.32
C PRO A 487 -19.17 -16.67 -4.81
N ALA A 488 -18.69 -17.77 -5.39
CA ALA A 488 -18.22 -17.85 -6.77
C ALA A 488 -19.31 -17.65 -7.83
#